data_AF-A0A7Y8PB16-F1
#
_entry.id   AF-A0A7Y8PB16-F1
#
_cell.length_a   1.000
_cell.length_b   1.000
_cell.length_c   1.000
_cell.angle_alpha   90.00
_cell.angle_beta   90.00
_cell.angle_gamma   90.00
#
_symmetry.space_group_name_H-M   'P 1'
#
loop_
_entity.id
_entity.type
_entity.pdbx_description
1 polymer ?
#
loop_
_entity_poly.entity_id
_entity_poly.type
_entity_poly.pdbx_seq_one_letter_code
_entity_poly.pdbx_strand_id
1 'polypeptide(L)'
;MGWFSQAVRAANVASSQNFGDKAQRLAGSLAKHYSTTSTDQQTLQYIVLFIERAEKKYPKTLYGNLLNALIYAYDSQQTKYPAHFYIDKAMEFLDNLNSKVTVQKNQSTTINKNHNPQWFKQKSEEVENHLKHIALMKLQLTKNLKDLQSQNGGHLWIDTDFIEPATETLQASLTQIQDLENRLQVLKLKYQDHL
;
A
#
# COMPACT_ATOMS: atom_id res chain seq x y z
N MET A 1 -28.60 30.47 30.00
CA MET A 1 -28.25 30.82 28.61
C MET A 1 -26.97 31.64 28.67
N GLY A 2 -25.77 31.28 28.19
CA GLY A 2 -25.14 30.07 27.65
C GLY A 2 -23.66 30.17 28.08
N TRP A 3 -22.99 29.12 28.56
CA TRP A 3 -22.33 28.07 27.77
C TRP A 3 -21.69 28.60 26.48
N PHE A 4 -20.46 29.12 26.56
CA PHE A 4 -19.39 28.77 25.62
C PHE A 4 -18.04 28.89 26.34
N SER A 5 -17.55 27.71 26.71
CA SER A 5 -16.34 27.40 27.45
C SER A 5 -15.07 27.96 26.83
N GLN A 6 -14.21 28.56 27.66
CA GLN A 6 -13.00 27.92 28.22
C GLN A 6 -12.17 26.96 27.33
N ALA A 7 -12.15 27.11 26.01
CA ALA A 7 -11.33 26.31 25.09
C ALA A 7 -9.84 26.70 25.08
N VAL A 8 -9.40 27.59 25.97
CA VAL A 8 -7.99 28.00 26.09
C VAL A 8 -7.54 27.88 27.56
N ARG A 9 -7.64 26.67 28.09
CA ARG A 9 -6.80 26.18 29.19
C ARG A 9 -6.19 24.90 28.65
N ALA A 10 -4.95 24.92 28.15
CA ALA A 10 -3.77 24.76 29.01
C ALA A 10 -4.00 23.73 30.14
N ALA A 11 -4.44 22.53 29.78
CA ALA A 11 -4.06 21.31 30.48
C ALA A 11 -2.95 20.69 29.61
N ASN A 12 -1.67 20.94 29.84
CA ASN A 12 -0.96 20.51 31.04
C ASN A 12 -1.50 19.19 31.58
N VAL A 13 -1.56 18.18 30.71
CA VAL A 13 -1.44 16.76 31.10
C VAL A 13 -0.12 16.23 30.54
N ALA A 14 0.97 16.94 30.86
CA ALA A 14 2.31 16.35 30.87
C ALA A 14 2.49 15.66 32.22
N SER A 15 1.85 14.51 32.39
CA SER A 15 2.17 13.44 33.36
C SER A 15 1.03 12.42 33.36
N SER A 16 1.33 11.17 33.02
CA SER A 16 0.42 10.01 33.17
C SER A 16 -0.82 9.96 32.25
N GLN A 17 -0.70 10.23 30.95
CA GLN A 17 -1.72 9.71 30.00
C GLN A 17 -1.43 8.22 29.76
N ASN A 18 -2.13 7.34 30.48
CA ASN A 18 -2.26 5.94 30.09
C ASN A 18 -3.07 5.89 28.80
N PHE A 19 -2.41 6.11 27.67
CA PHE A 19 -2.98 5.82 26.36
C PHE A 19 -3.44 4.36 26.36
N GLY A 20 -4.68 4.10 25.93
CA GLY A 20 -5.21 2.75 25.97
C GLY A 20 -4.30 1.76 25.23
N ASP A 21 -4.21 0.53 25.73
CA ASP A 21 -3.30 -0.52 25.22
C ASP A 21 -3.34 -0.65 23.70
N LYS A 22 -4.53 -0.44 23.11
CA LYS A 22 -4.76 -0.50 21.67
C LYS A 22 -4.01 0.60 20.90
N ALA A 23 -4.02 1.84 21.41
CA ALA A 23 -3.30 2.96 20.80
C ALA A 23 -1.79 2.78 20.92
N GLN A 24 -1.31 2.34 22.08
CA GLN A 24 0.12 2.05 22.29
C GLN A 24 0.61 0.92 21.39
N ARG A 25 -0.18 -0.15 21.25
CA ARG A 25 0.14 -1.27 20.34
C ARG A 25 0.16 -0.83 18.88
N LEU A 26 -0.79 0.01 18.45
CA LEU A 26 -0.81 0.56 17.09
C LEU A 26 0.41 1.45 16.83
N ALA A 27 0.76 2.33 17.78
CA ALA A 27 1.98 3.13 17.71
C ALA A 27 3.25 2.28 17.61
N GLY A 28 3.37 1.23 18.43
CA GLY A 28 4.50 0.29 18.35
C GLY A 28 4.56 -0.46 17.00
N SER A 29 3.40 -0.80 16.44
CA SER A 29 3.30 -1.45 15.13
C SER A 29 3.71 -0.50 13.99
N LEU A 30 3.30 0.77 14.07
CA LEU A 30 3.69 1.82 13.11
C LEU A 30 5.17 2.15 13.21
N ALA A 31 5.71 2.28 14.43
CA ALA A 31 7.13 2.52 14.66
C ALA A 31 7.99 1.41 14.04
N LYS A 32 7.55 0.14 14.18
CA LYS A 32 8.19 -1.00 13.52
C LYS A 32 8.06 -0.93 11.99
N HIS A 33 6.87 -0.59 11.48
CA HIS A 33 6.62 -0.49 10.04
C HIS A 33 7.52 0.56 9.36
N TYR A 34 7.68 1.74 9.97
CA TYR A 34 8.49 2.84 9.44
C TYR A 34 9.94 2.83 9.91
N SER A 35 10.39 1.77 10.60
CA SER A 35 11.77 1.64 11.11
C SER A 35 12.21 2.82 12.00
N THR A 36 11.31 3.30 12.85
CA THR A 36 11.56 4.42 13.78
C THR A 36 11.55 3.93 15.23
N THR A 37 12.32 4.55 16.11
CA THR A 37 12.44 4.15 17.52
C THR A 37 11.43 4.81 18.46
N SER A 38 10.73 5.85 18.02
CA SER A 38 9.84 6.62 18.89
C SER A 38 8.57 7.09 18.19
N THR A 39 7.50 7.17 18.98
CA THR A 39 6.25 7.86 18.62
C THR A 39 6.12 9.04 19.56
N ASP A 40 5.82 10.23 19.04
CA ASP A 40 5.59 11.38 19.90
C ASP A 40 4.19 11.36 20.53
N GLN A 41 4.03 12.15 21.60
CA GLN A 41 2.78 12.21 22.37
C GLN A 41 1.62 12.76 21.55
N GLN A 42 1.87 13.67 20.60
CA GLN A 42 0.83 14.23 19.75
C GLN A 42 0.27 13.17 18.81
N THR A 43 1.14 12.39 18.19
CA THR A 43 0.76 11.28 17.30
C THR A 43 0.01 10.18 18.04
N LEU A 44 0.38 9.88 19.29
CA LEU A 44 -0.41 9.00 20.15
C LEU A 44 -1.83 9.53 20.40
N GLN A 45 -2.00 10.84 20.64
CA GLN A 45 -3.33 11.45 20.77
C GLN A 45 -4.14 11.34 19.48
N TYR A 46 -3.51 11.55 18.31
CA TYR A 46 -4.18 11.38 17.03
C TYR A 46 -4.59 9.93 16.74
N ILE A 47 -3.77 8.95 17.14
CA ILE A 47 -4.12 7.54 17.08
C ILE A 47 -5.35 7.25 17.95
N VAL A 48 -5.41 7.79 19.18
CA VAL A 48 -6.59 7.64 20.06
C VAL A 48 -7.84 8.24 19.42
N LEU A 49 -7.77 9.48 18.93
CA LEU A 49 -8.90 10.14 18.27
C LEU A 49 -9.38 9.37 17.03
N PHE A 50 -8.43 8.82 16.26
CA PHE A 50 -8.76 7.95 15.13
C PHE A 50 -9.50 6.68 15.59
N ILE A 51 -9.00 5.99 16.63
CA ILE A 51 -9.65 4.77 17.16
C ILE A 51 -11.06 5.09 17.63
N GLU A 52 -11.27 6.16 18.39
CA GLU A 52 -12.59 6.57 18.86
C GLU A 52 -13.56 6.83 17.70
N ARG A 53 -13.10 7.55 16.66
CA ARG A 53 -13.91 7.84 15.47
C ARG A 53 -14.21 6.58 14.65
N ALA A 54 -13.23 5.68 14.52
CA ALA A 54 -13.38 4.41 13.84
C ALA A 54 -14.35 3.49 14.58
N GLU A 55 -14.26 3.38 15.90
CA GLU A 55 -15.14 2.55 16.71
C GLU A 55 -16.58 3.08 16.74
N LYS A 56 -16.75 4.40 16.72
CA LYS A 56 -18.07 5.04 16.63
C LYS A 56 -18.75 4.79 15.27
N LYS A 57 -18.01 4.88 14.16
CA LYS A 57 -18.56 4.70 12.80
C LYS A 57 -18.66 3.23 12.40
N TYR A 58 -17.69 2.42 12.83
CA TYR A 58 -17.52 1.02 12.45
C TYR A 58 -17.26 0.17 13.71
N PRO A 59 -18.32 -0.11 14.50
CA PRO A 59 -18.19 -0.95 15.68
C PRO A 59 -17.71 -2.34 15.26
N LYS A 60 -16.66 -2.86 15.93
CA LYS A 60 -15.94 -4.11 15.61
C LYS A 60 -14.88 -4.02 14.51
N THR A 61 -14.34 -2.84 14.20
CA THR A 61 -13.17 -2.74 13.31
C THR A 61 -11.99 -3.54 13.87
N LEU A 62 -11.48 -4.48 13.07
CA LEU A 62 -10.36 -5.34 13.43
C LEU A 62 -9.07 -4.53 13.58
N TYR A 63 -8.19 -4.95 14.49
CA TYR A 63 -6.90 -4.30 14.74
C TYR A 63 -6.07 -4.09 13.46
N GLY A 64 -5.98 -5.11 12.60
CA GLY A 64 -5.23 -5.01 11.34
C GLY A 64 -5.80 -3.96 10.38
N ASN A 65 -7.12 -3.75 10.38
CA ASN A 65 -7.74 -2.72 9.54
C ASN A 65 -7.45 -1.31 10.07
N LEU A 66 -7.38 -1.14 11.39
CA LEU A 66 -6.95 0.11 12.02
C LEU A 66 -5.49 0.42 11.68
N LEU A 67 -4.60 -0.59 11.73
CA LEU A 67 -3.21 -0.41 11.36
C LEU A 67 -3.05 -0.02 9.87
N ASN A 68 -3.71 -0.73 8.97
CA ASN A 68 -3.65 -0.44 7.53
C ASN A 68 -4.24 0.93 7.19
N ALA A 69 -5.29 1.37 7.90
CA ALA A 69 -5.86 2.71 7.74
C ALA A 69 -4.85 3.80 8.10
N LEU A 70 -4.08 3.59 9.18
CA LEU A 70 -3.04 4.51 9.60
C LEU A 70 -1.89 4.56 8.58
N ILE A 71 -1.41 3.39 8.12
CA ILE A 71 -0.37 3.30 7.07
C ILE A 71 -0.84 4.03 5.80
N TYR A 72 -2.08 3.78 5.35
CA TYR A 72 -2.65 4.48 4.20
C TYR A 72 -2.66 6.00 4.38
N ALA A 73 -2.97 6.51 5.57
CA ALA A 73 -2.98 7.95 5.84
C ALA A 73 -1.58 8.57 5.73
N TYR A 74 -0.53 7.86 6.17
CA TYR A 74 0.85 8.31 6.02
C TYR A 74 1.31 8.25 4.56
N ASP A 75 1.08 7.12 3.89
CA ASP A 75 1.55 6.89 2.52
C ASP A 75 0.83 7.81 1.51
N SER A 76 -0.48 8.03 1.67
CA SER A 76 -1.28 8.88 0.78
C SER A 76 -0.92 10.37 0.84
N GLN A 77 -0.20 10.80 1.87
CA GLN A 77 0.21 12.19 2.07
C GLN A 77 1.72 12.36 2.02
N GLN A 78 2.46 11.26 1.78
CA GLN A 78 3.93 11.22 1.88
C GLN A 78 4.45 11.77 3.22
N THR A 79 3.62 11.71 4.27
CA THR A 79 3.96 12.18 5.60
C THR A 79 4.88 11.15 6.24
N LYS A 80 6.01 11.60 6.80
CA LYS A 80 6.92 10.72 7.52
C LYS A 80 6.43 10.48 8.94
N TYR A 81 6.27 9.23 9.34
CA TYR A 81 6.09 8.87 10.74
C TYR A 81 7.29 9.36 11.58
N PRO A 82 7.10 9.90 12.80
CA PRO A 82 5.85 10.00 13.57
C PRO A 82 5.11 11.33 13.40
N ALA A 83 5.24 12.06 12.28
CA ALA A 83 4.52 13.32 12.11
C ALA A 83 2.99 13.14 12.10
N HIS A 84 2.25 14.23 12.29
CA HIS A 84 0.79 14.19 12.30
C HIS A 84 0.21 13.61 10.99
N PHE A 85 -0.66 12.61 11.11
CA PHE A 85 -1.42 12.04 10.01
C PHE A 85 -2.85 12.60 9.98
N TYR A 86 -3.43 12.72 8.78
CA TYR A 86 -4.80 13.16 8.62
C TYR A 86 -5.78 12.03 8.95
N ILE A 87 -6.53 12.18 10.04
CA ILE A 87 -7.55 11.20 10.47
C ILE A 87 -8.57 10.94 9.35
N ASP A 88 -8.96 11.96 8.59
CA ASP A 88 -9.94 11.80 7.50
C ASP A 88 -9.43 10.85 6.40
N LYS A 89 -8.12 10.80 6.14
CA LYS A 89 -7.52 9.84 5.20
C LYS A 89 -7.54 8.42 5.74
N ALA A 90 -7.26 8.23 7.03
CA ALA A 90 -7.41 6.93 7.67
C ALA A 90 -8.88 6.46 7.65
N MET A 91 -9.82 7.39 7.88
CA MET A 91 -11.25 7.10 7.81
C MET A 91 -11.70 6.80 6.37
N GLU A 92 -11.15 7.45 5.34
CA GLU A 92 -11.42 7.16 3.93
C GLU A 92 -11.09 5.70 3.58
N PHE A 93 -9.98 5.16 4.10
CA PHE A 93 -9.64 3.74 3.95
C PHE A 93 -10.70 2.82 4.59
N LEU A 94 -11.13 3.14 5.81
CA LEU A 94 -12.20 2.37 6.47
C LEU A 94 -13.55 2.52 5.74
N ASP A 95 -13.83 3.70 5.18
CA ASP A 95 -15.01 3.95 4.38
C ASP A 95 -15.00 3.13 3.10
N ASN A 96 -13.85 3.03 2.42
CA ASN A 96 -13.68 2.20 1.23
C ASN A 96 -13.76 0.70 1.56
N LEU A 97 -13.17 0.26 2.68
CA LEU A 97 -13.30 -1.11 3.16
C LEU A 97 -14.76 -1.45 3.46
N ASN A 98 -15.47 -0.60 4.20
CA ASN A 98 -16.86 -0.87 4.58
C ASN A 98 -17.84 -0.65 3.41
N SER A 99 -17.55 0.25 2.48
CA SER A 99 -18.33 0.41 1.25
C SER A 99 -18.19 -0.81 0.34
N LYS A 100 -16.97 -1.37 0.22
CA LYS A 100 -16.76 -2.67 -0.42
C LYS A 100 -17.47 -3.80 0.32
N VAL A 101 -17.50 -3.78 1.66
CA VAL A 101 -18.31 -4.72 2.47
C VAL A 101 -19.81 -4.53 2.23
N THR A 102 -20.30 -3.33 1.89
CA THR A 102 -21.74 -3.09 1.62
C THR A 102 -22.14 -3.58 0.23
N VAL A 103 -21.27 -3.42 -0.77
CA VAL A 103 -21.43 -4.04 -2.11
C VAL A 103 -21.26 -5.56 -2.01
N GLN A 104 -20.38 -6.06 -1.14
CA GLN A 104 -20.19 -7.49 -0.86
C GLN A 104 -21.20 -8.07 0.14
N LYS A 105 -22.02 -7.27 0.85
CA LYS A 105 -23.03 -7.80 1.79
C LYS A 105 -24.16 -8.53 1.06
N ASN A 106 -24.33 -8.23 -0.23
CA ASN A 106 -25.17 -8.99 -1.14
C ASN A 106 -24.46 -10.23 -1.74
N GLN A 107 -23.20 -10.49 -1.38
CA GLN A 107 -22.39 -11.56 -2.00
C GLN A 107 -21.45 -12.36 -1.09
N SER A 108 -21.22 -12.04 0.18
CA SER A 108 -20.30 -12.85 0.98
C SER A 108 -20.54 -12.80 2.49
N THR A 109 -21.31 -13.77 2.97
CA THR A 109 -21.10 -14.32 4.31
C THR A 109 -19.82 -15.17 4.27
N THR A 110 -19.12 -15.26 5.41
CA THR A 110 -17.95 -16.12 5.70
C THR A 110 -16.60 -15.74 5.09
N ILE A 111 -15.84 -14.88 5.79
CA ILE A 111 -14.38 -15.05 5.89
C ILE A 111 -14.15 -16.24 6.83
N ASN A 112 -14.08 -17.43 6.24
CA ASN A 112 -13.50 -18.59 6.86
C ASN A 112 -12.01 -18.64 6.46
N LYS A 113 -11.15 -19.14 7.34
CA LYS A 113 -9.68 -19.21 7.19
C LYS A 113 -9.18 -20.15 6.07
N ASN A 114 -10.02 -20.47 5.10
CA ASN A 114 -9.63 -21.11 3.84
C ASN A 114 -10.14 -20.19 2.73
N HIS A 115 -9.22 -19.54 2.01
CA HIS A 115 -9.57 -18.90 0.74
C HIS A 115 -10.28 -19.98 -0.10
N ASN A 116 -11.51 -19.72 -0.55
CA ASN A 116 -12.23 -20.73 -1.32
C ASN A 116 -11.53 -20.92 -2.69
N PRO A 117 -11.74 -22.06 -3.38
CA PRO A 117 -11.15 -22.30 -4.69
C PRO A 117 -11.44 -21.20 -5.73
N GLN A 118 -12.58 -20.52 -5.62
CA GLN A 118 -12.98 -19.43 -6.50
C GLN A 118 -12.13 -18.16 -6.31
N TRP A 119 -11.65 -17.87 -5.10
CA TRP A 119 -10.70 -16.78 -4.84
C TRP A 119 -9.33 -17.09 -5.46
N PHE A 120 -8.83 -18.31 -5.29
CA PHE A 120 -7.58 -18.74 -5.92
C PHE A 120 -7.70 -18.73 -7.44
N LYS A 121 -8.87 -19.08 -7.98
CA LYS A 121 -9.14 -19.04 -9.41
C LYS A 121 -9.06 -17.61 -9.94
N GLN A 122 -9.74 -16.68 -9.28
CA GLN A 122 -9.71 -15.26 -9.64
C GLN A 122 -8.28 -14.70 -9.59
N LYS A 123 -7.50 -15.05 -8.56
CA LYS A 123 -6.12 -14.60 -8.42
C LYS A 123 -5.16 -15.22 -9.43
N SER A 124 -5.36 -16.50 -9.77
CA SER A 124 -4.64 -17.15 -10.85
C SER A 124 -4.91 -16.47 -12.21
N GLU A 125 -6.17 -16.15 -12.52
CA GLU A 125 -6.56 -15.43 -13.74
C GLU A 125 -5.98 -14.02 -13.81
N GLU A 126 -5.94 -13.30 -12.69
CA GLU A 126 -5.29 -11.98 -12.58
C GLU A 126 -3.79 -12.06 -12.89
N VAL A 127 -3.09 -13.05 -12.30
CA VAL A 127 -1.67 -13.29 -12.55
C VAL A 127 -1.42 -13.67 -14.02
N GLU A 128 -2.26 -14.50 -14.62
CA GLU A 128 -2.15 -14.85 -16.05
C GLU A 128 -2.30 -13.63 -16.96
N ASN A 129 -3.23 -12.74 -16.66
CA ASN A 129 -3.39 -11.51 -17.42
C ASN A 129 -2.16 -10.60 -17.28
N HIS A 130 -1.57 -10.48 -16.08
CA HIS A 130 -0.33 -9.72 -15.92
C HIS A 130 0.84 -10.33 -16.68
N LEU A 131 0.98 -11.66 -16.70
CA LEU A 131 1.99 -12.36 -17.49
C LEU A 131 1.83 -12.11 -19.00
N LYS A 132 0.60 -12.07 -19.52
CA LYS A 132 0.34 -11.70 -20.93
C LYS A 132 0.81 -10.28 -21.25
N HIS A 133 0.51 -9.31 -20.37
CA HIS A 133 0.97 -7.93 -20.56
C HIS A 133 2.50 -7.82 -20.49
N ILE A 134 3.15 -8.54 -19.57
CA ILE A 134 4.60 -8.63 -19.48
C ILE A 134 5.22 -9.19 -20.76
N ALA A 135 4.65 -10.25 -21.33
CA ALA A 135 5.12 -10.81 -22.59
C ALA A 135 5.08 -9.78 -23.73
N LEU A 136 4.01 -8.98 -23.82
CA LEU A 136 3.90 -7.89 -24.79
C LEU A 136 4.95 -6.79 -24.56
N MET A 137 5.17 -6.38 -23.32
CA MET A 137 6.19 -5.38 -22.98
C MET A 137 7.61 -5.87 -23.31
N LYS A 138 7.94 -7.13 -22.99
CA LYS A 138 9.23 -7.74 -23.35
C LYS A 138 9.45 -7.76 -24.85
N LEU A 139 8.42 -8.11 -25.62
CA LEU A 139 8.48 -8.12 -27.08
C LEU A 139 8.81 -6.72 -27.61
N GLN A 140 8.09 -5.69 -27.12
CA GLN A 140 8.32 -4.31 -27.55
C GLN A 140 9.71 -3.81 -27.17
N LEU A 141 10.18 -4.06 -25.95
CA LEU A 141 11.52 -3.65 -25.51
C LEU A 141 12.63 -4.39 -26.28
N THR A 142 12.44 -5.66 -26.56
CA THR A 142 13.39 -6.44 -27.38
C THR A 142 13.46 -5.88 -28.79
N LYS A 143 12.32 -5.48 -29.37
CA LYS A 143 12.28 -4.82 -30.68
C LYS A 143 13.02 -3.48 -30.64
N ASN A 144 12.72 -2.63 -29.66
CA ASN A 144 13.39 -1.33 -29.50
C ASN A 144 14.91 -1.50 -29.34
N LEU A 145 15.35 -2.50 -28.59
CA LEU A 145 16.77 -2.80 -28.40
C LEU A 145 17.45 -3.19 -29.71
N LYS A 146 16.82 -4.07 -30.51
CA LYS A 146 17.34 -4.47 -31.83
C LYS A 146 17.38 -3.31 -32.80
N ASP A 147 16.33 -2.50 -32.83
CA ASP A 147 16.24 -1.32 -33.69
C ASP A 147 17.36 -0.34 -33.34
N LEU A 148 17.59 -0.08 -32.04
CA LEU A 148 18.66 0.80 -31.57
C LEU A 148 20.06 0.24 -31.87
N GLN A 149 20.30 -1.06 -31.64
CA GLN A 149 21.57 -1.71 -31.96
C GLN A 149 21.86 -1.70 -33.46
N SER A 150 20.83 -1.79 -34.31
CA SER A 150 20.99 -1.71 -35.77
C SER A 150 21.41 -0.32 -36.26
N GLN A 151 21.16 0.72 -35.46
CA GLN A 151 21.57 2.09 -35.77
C GLN A 151 23.04 2.39 -35.43
N ASN A 152 23.68 1.54 -34.60
CA ASN A 152 25.05 1.71 -34.10
C ASN A 152 26.16 1.48 -35.16
N GLY A 153 25.83 1.49 -36.46
CA GLY A 153 26.80 1.16 -37.53
C GLY A 153 26.57 1.81 -38.89
N GLY A 154 25.65 2.78 -39.03
CA GLY A 154 25.29 3.29 -40.37
C GLY A 154 24.86 4.74 -40.50
N HIS A 155 24.62 5.49 -39.42
CA HIS A 155 24.08 6.85 -39.52
C HIS A 155 24.97 7.88 -38.82
N LEU A 156 25.69 8.66 -39.63
CA LEU A 156 26.57 9.78 -39.25
C LEU A 156 25.91 10.88 -38.37
N TRP A 157 24.60 10.81 -38.13
CA TRP A 157 23.81 11.89 -37.51
C TRP A 157 23.28 11.50 -36.13
N ILE A 158 23.41 10.24 -35.71
CA ILE A 158 23.05 9.79 -34.37
C ILE A 158 24.34 9.63 -33.59
N ASP A 159 24.49 10.44 -32.55
CA ASP A 159 25.66 10.41 -31.68
C ASP A 159 25.74 9.06 -30.97
N THR A 160 26.91 8.42 -31.05
CA THR A 160 27.20 7.18 -30.30
C THR A 160 27.02 7.37 -28.80
N ASP A 161 27.23 8.59 -28.30
CA ASP A 161 27.06 8.98 -26.91
C ASP A 161 25.59 8.97 -26.46
N PHE A 162 24.63 8.88 -27.40
CA PHE A 162 23.21 8.67 -27.12
C PHE A 162 22.80 7.18 -27.22
N ILE A 163 23.40 6.44 -28.16
CA ILE A 163 23.03 5.05 -28.45
C ILE A 163 23.42 4.12 -27.29
N GLU A 164 24.60 4.29 -26.72
CA GLU A 164 25.11 3.44 -25.65
C GLU A 164 24.27 3.55 -24.35
N PRO A 165 24.00 4.75 -23.78
CA PRO A 165 23.16 4.88 -22.60
C PRO A 165 21.71 4.41 -22.81
N ALA A 166 21.16 4.63 -24.00
CA ALA A 166 19.81 4.15 -24.34
C ALA A 166 19.76 2.62 -24.43
N THR A 167 20.82 1.98 -24.95
CA THR A 167 20.95 0.53 -25.01
C THR A 167 21.04 -0.07 -23.60
N GLU A 168 21.87 0.50 -22.74
CA GLU A 168 22.00 0.08 -21.34
C GLU A 168 20.67 0.20 -20.58
N THR A 169 19.95 1.31 -20.76
CA THR A 169 18.65 1.55 -20.13
C THR A 169 17.60 0.52 -20.56
N LEU A 170 17.55 0.18 -21.86
CA LEU A 170 16.65 -0.83 -22.39
C LEU A 170 17.01 -2.24 -21.88
N GLN A 171 18.30 -2.56 -21.77
CA GLN A 171 18.76 -3.83 -21.18
C GLN A 171 18.38 -3.94 -19.70
N ALA A 172 18.61 -2.88 -18.92
CA ALA A 172 18.22 -2.83 -17.51
C ALA A 172 16.69 -3.01 -17.34
N SER A 173 15.89 -2.38 -18.21
CA SER A 173 14.44 -2.53 -18.22
C SER A 173 14.00 -3.96 -18.53
N LEU A 174 14.67 -4.64 -19.47
CA LEU A 174 14.42 -6.06 -19.77
C LEU A 174 14.73 -6.96 -18.57
N THR A 175 15.84 -6.72 -17.86
CA THR A 175 16.19 -7.47 -16.65
C THR A 175 15.16 -7.28 -15.55
N GLN A 176 14.67 -6.05 -15.32
CA GLN A 176 13.62 -5.79 -14.33
C GLN A 176 12.31 -6.50 -14.68
N ILE A 177 11.91 -6.49 -15.95
CA ILE A 177 10.69 -7.18 -16.38
C ILE A 177 10.85 -8.70 -16.27
N GLN A 178 12.05 -9.24 -16.53
CA GLN A 178 12.32 -10.67 -16.31
C GLN A 178 12.20 -11.05 -14.83
N ASP A 179 12.67 -10.22 -13.90
CA ASP A 179 12.48 -10.45 -12.45
C ASP A 179 10.99 -10.46 -12.08
N LEU A 180 10.22 -9.49 -12.57
CA LEU A 180 8.78 -9.42 -12.34
C LEU A 180 8.05 -10.65 -12.90
N GLU A 181 8.41 -11.09 -14.10
CA GLU A 181 7.88 -12.30 -14.71
C GLU A 181 8.13 -13.52 -13.82
N ASN A 182 9.38 -13.72 -13.38
CA ASN A 182 9.77 -14.85 -12.53
C ASN A 182 8.97 -14.86 -11.22
N ARG A 183 8.81 -13.70 -10.58
CA ARG A 183 8.03 -13.57 -9.33
C ARG A 183 6.56 -13.88 -9.53
N LEU A 184 5.97 -13.44 -10.64
CA LEU A 184 4.59 -13.76 -10.99
C LEU A 184 4.39 -15.22 -11.35
N GLN A 185 5.35 -15.89 -11.99
CA GLN A 185 5.32 -17.33 -12.23
C GLN A 185 5.31 -18.12 -10.91
N VAL A 186 6.16 -17.75 -9.95
CA VAL A 186 6.13 -18.35 -8.59
C VAL A 186 4.80 -18.13 -7.91
N LEU A 187 4.21 -16.93 -8.04
CA LEU A 187 2.92 -16.62 -7.46
C LEU A 187 1.78 -17.42 -8.11
N LYS A 188 1.82 -17.61 -9.43
CA LYS A 188 0.88 -18.45 -10.17
C LYS A 188 0.90 -19.88 -9.65
N LEU A 189 2.09 -20.48 -9.50
CA LEU A 189 2.25 -21.84 -8.98
C LEU A 189 1.65 -21.97 -7.58
N LYS A 190 1.95 -21.01 -6.68
CA LYS A 190 1.38 -21.00 -5.33
C LYS A 190 -0.15 -20.94 -5.32
N TYR A 191 -0.77 -20.22 -6.25
CA TYR A 191 -2.23 -20.18 -6.33
C TYR A 191 -2.82 -21.46 -6.96
N GLN A 192 -2.10 -22.09 -7.89
CA GLN A 192 -2.48 -23.38 -8.47
C GLN A 192 -2.41 -24.52 -7.44
N ASP A 193 -1.47 -24.50 -6.49
CA ASP A 193 -1.39 -25.48 -5.40
C ASP A 193 -2.61 -25.46 -4.46
N HIS A 194 -3.43 -24.42 -4.54
CA HIS A 194 -4.62 -24.22 -3.71
C HIS A 194 -5.94 -24.29 -4.50
N LEU A 195 -5.89 -24.61 -5.79
CA LEU A 195 -7.02 -24.84 -6.70
C LEU A 195 -7.38 -26.32 -6.79
#